data_AF-A0A4V1XKK3-F1
#
_entry.id   AF-A0A4V1XKK3-F1
#
_cell.length_a   1.000
_cell.length_b   1.000
_cell.length_c   1.000
_cell.angle_alpha   90.00
_cell.angle_beta   90.00
_cell.angle_gamma   90.00
#
_symmetry.space_group_name_H-M   'P 1'
#
loop_
_entity.id
_entity.type
_entity.pdbx_description
1 polymer ?
#
loop_
_entity_poly.entity_id
_entity_poly.type
_entity_poly.pdbx_seq_one_letter_code
_entity_poly.pdbx_strand_id
1 'polypeptide(L)'
;MVSIPGMNIAEDSGSSENGLHWDNVARDYYQLTVGAKPRTVKARREVILAAGTIHTPQIPQLSGIGPNAALKNVGIEVKVDLPGGGGTQVVKQGQDPASHLPSSYTPKQIEGYRQQQAVYARLLRAPDTTVNSMMMNGPGDSIQSLHTFSRGVVTLNPAEPQGDVIVDYRAATNEIDLEIMVENIRFMRRYMASEVFKPYSPQELSPGTSVQTTEQLISWARNQIISSIYHPVGSYAKVPREHGGCVDEQLLVYDARNLSVIDAKKAADLIKERTFD
;
A
#
# COMPACT_ATOMS: atom_id res chain seq x y z
N MET A 1 11.32 -18.98 20.58
CA MET A 1 12.53 -18.58 21.33
C MET A 1 13.70 -19.42 20.83
N VAL A 2 14.55 -18.88 19.97
CA VAL A 2 15.73 -19.58 19.42
C VAL A 2 16.94 -18.71 19.74
N SER A 3 17.82 -19.20 20.60
CA SER A 3 19.06 -18.51 20.96
C SER A 3 20.20 -19.08 20.14
N ILE A 4 20.83 -18.25 19.30
CA ILE A 4 22.09 -18.56 18.63
C ILE A 4 23.20 -17.79 19.36
N PRO A 5 24.20 -18.46 19.97
CA PRO A 5 25.23 -17.78 20.75
C PRO A 5 26.04 -16.79 19.89
N GLY A 6 26.13 -15.54 20.34
CA GLY A 6 26.96 -14.50 19.72
C GLY A 6 26.20 -13.40 18.97
N MET A 7 24.88 -13.51 18.79
CA MET A 7 24.07 -12.46 18.18
C MET A 7 23.45 -11.56 19.26
N ASN A 8 23.91 -10.31 19.36
CA ASN A 8 23.31 -9.28 20.23
C ASN A 8 21.99 -8.79 19.61
N ILE A 9 20.95 -9.61 19.70
CA ILE A 9 19.58 -9.23 19.35
C ILE A 9 19.01 -8.44 20.54
N ALA A 10 18.81 -7.14 20.36
CA ALA A 10 17.94 -6.36 21.23
C ALA A 10 16.49 -6.53 20.73
N GLU A 11 15.83 -7.62 21.12
CA GLU A 11 14.38 -7.75 20.99
C GLU A 11 13.71 -6.85 22.03
N ASP A 12 13.16 -5.72 21.59
CA ASP A 12 12.14 -5.00 22.35
C ASP A 12 10.76 -5.45 21.85
N SER A 13 10.16 -6.38 22.58
CA SER A 13 8.83 -6.91 22.28
C SER A 13 7.71 -6.15 23.00
N GLY A 14 7.96 -4.94 23.51
CA GLY A 14 7.08 -4.26 24.48
C GLY A 14 6.73 -2.79 24.19
N SER A 15 7.37 -2.11 23.24
CA SER A 15 7.12 -0.69 22.97
C SER A 15 5.97 -0.45 21.97
N SER A 16 4.72 -0.67 22.40
CA SER A 16 3.54 -0.15 21.69
C SER A 16 3.32 1.36 21.90
N GLU A 17 4.18 2.00 22.69
CA GLU A 17 4.11 3.41 23.05
C GLU A 17 5.45 4.11 22.74
N ASN A 18 5.34 5.24 22.03
CA ASN A 18 6.33 6.30 21.78
C ASN A 18 7.22 6.20 20.52
N GLY A 19 7.31 7.34 19.83
CA GLY A 19 7.92 7.49 18.50
C GLY A 19 9.43 7.28 18.41
N LEU A 20 9.86 6.97 17.19
CA LEU A 20 11.25 6.72 16.79
C LEU A 20 11.80 7.94 16.04
N HIS A 21 13.00 8.40 16.43
CA HIS A 21 13.58 9.64 15.91
C HIS A 21 15.02 9.48 15.44
N TRP A 22 15.41 10.33 14.50
CA TRP A 22 16.80 10.56 14.18
C TRP A 22 17.18 12.03 14.15
N ASP A 23 18.20 12.35 14.92
CA ASP A 23 18.76 13.69 14.95
C ASP A 23 19.66 13.99 13.74
N ASN A 24 20.23 13.00 13.03
CA ASN A 24 21.06 13.24 11.84
C ASN A 24 21.00 12.14 10.78
N VAL A 25 20.82 12.53 9.50
CA VAL A 25 20.93 11.64 8.31
C VAL A 25 22.39 11.30 7.96
N ALA A 26 23.36 11.90 8.67
CA ALA A 26 24.78 11.86 8.33
C ALA A 26 25.65 10.97 9.26
N ARG A 27 25.08 10.26 10.23
CA ARG A 27 25.84 9.48 11.24
C ARG A 27 25.12 8.18 11.62
N ASP A 28 25.89 7.13 11.93
CA ASP A 28 25.43 5.74 12.09
C ASP A 28 24.68 5.45 13.42
N TYR A 29 23.76 6.32 13.83
CA TYR A 29 23.04 6.20 15.10
C TYR A 29 21.55 6.47 14.99
N TYR A 30 20.79 5.80 15.85
CA TYR A 30 19.33 5.76 15.85
C TYR A 30 18.85 5.95 17.28
N GLN A 31 17.77 6.70 17.48
CA GLN A 31 17.20 6.93 18.81
C GLN A 31 15.87 6.20 18.94
N LEU A 32 15.86 5.17 19.80
CA LEU A 32 14.68 4.40 20.15
C LEU A 32 14.11 4.92 21.47
N THR A 33 12.85 5.35 21.46
CA THR A 33 12.15 5.70 22.70
C THR A 33 11.56 4.45 23.32
N VAL A 34 12.26 3.86 24.30
CA VAL A 34 11.80 2.64 24.99
C VAL A 34 11.16 3.04 26.32
N GLY A 35 9.82 3.09 26.32
CA GLY A 35 9.03 3.64 27.43
C GLY A 35 9.30 5.13 27.66
N ALA A 36 9.19 5.61 28.90
CA ALA A 36 9.24 7.03 29.22
C ALA A 36 10.63 7.71 29.12
N LYS A 37 11.67 7.03 28.60
CA LYS A 37 13.03 7.61 28.45
C LYS A 37 13.67 7.23 27.10
N PRO A 38 14.10 8.20 26.27
CA PRO A 38 14.84 7.92 25.04
C PRO A 38 16.13 7.13 25.30
N ARG A 39 16.43 6.18 24.41
CA ARG A 39 17.67 5.41 24.38
C ARG A 39 18.30 5.50 23.00
N THR A 40 19.58 5.85 22.92
CA THR A 40 20.31 5.88 21.64
C THR A 40 21.01 4.54 21.40
N VAL A 41 20.76 3.90 20.26
CA VAL A 41 21.46 2.69 19.80
C VAL A 41 22.30 3.05 18.57
N LYS A 42 23.52 2.52 18.49
CA LYS A 42 24.44 2.78 17.38
C LYS A 42 24.54 1.57 16.48
N ALA A 43 24.35 1.78 15.19
CA ALA A 43 24.61 0.77 14.18
C ALA A 43 26.09 0.88 13.75
N ARG A 44 26.74 -0.27 13.48
CA ARG A 44 28.12 -0.28 12.95
C ARG A 44 28.19 -0.29 11.42
N ARG A 45 27.05 -0.46 10.75
CA ARG A 45 26.94 -0.67 9.30
C ARG A 45 25.73 0.04 8.73
N GLU A 46 24.55 -0.31 9.22
CA GLU A 46 23.27 0.02 8.62
C GLU A 46 22.16 -0.20 9.66
N VAL A 47 21.02 0.47 9.51
CA VAL A 47 19.75 -0.02 10.07
C VAL A 47 18.76 -0.25 8.96
N ILE A 48 17.94 -1.25 9.24
CA ILE A 48 17.04 -1.91 8.35
C ILE A 48 15.66 -1.70 8.97
N LEU A 49 14.80 -0.92 8.32
CA LEU A 49 13.43 -0.71 8.78
C LEU A 49 12.54 -1.86 8.29
N ALA A 50 11.78 -2.42 9.22
CA ALA A 50 10.92 -3.60 9.02
C ALA A 50 9.61 -3.48 9.84
N ALA A 51 9.09 -2.26 10.03
CA ALA A 51 7.92 -1.98 10.86
C ALA A 51 6.58 -2.14 10.11
N GLY A 52 6.63 -2.65 8.88
CA GLY A 52 5.46 -2.84 8.01
C GLY A 52 5.03 -1.54 7.33
N THR A 53 4.22 -1.69 6.28
CA THR A 53 3.83 -0.59 5.38
C THR A 53 3.14 0.60 6.07
N ILE A 54 2.46 0.38 7.19
CA ILE A 54 1.79 1.46 7.94
C ILE A 54 2.79 2.22 8.84
N HIS A 55 3.64 1.54 9.61
CA HIS A 55 4.48 2.21 10.61
C HIS A 55 5.90 2.56 10.12
N THR A 56 6.46 1.83 9.14
CA THR A 56 7.77 2.22 8.58
C THR A 56 7.80 3.65 8.06
N PRO A 57 6.81 4.18 7.31
CA PRO A 57 6.82 5.57 6.87
C PRO A 57 6.96 6.60 8.00
N GLN A 58 6.44 6.28 9.19
CA GLN A 58 6.51 7.15 10.36
C GLN A 58 7.94 7.40 10.80
N ILE A 59 8.80 6.37 10.79
CA ILE A 59 10.15 6.42 11.37
C ILE A 59 11.06 7.41 10.62
N PRO A 60 11.18 7.39 9.28
CA PRO A 60 11.90 8.42 8.54
C PRO A 60 11.17 9.78 8.56
N GLN A 61 9.83 9.81 8.54
CA GLN A 61 9.09 11.09 8.56
C GLN A 61 9.35 11.86 9.86
N LEU A 62 9.30 11.19 11.01
CA LEU A 62 9.69 11.72 12.34
C LEU A 62 11.18 12.14 12.45
N SER A 63 11.94 11.96 11.38
CA SER A 63 13.38 12.14 11.29
C SER A 63 13.80 13.12 10.19
N GLY A 64 12.83 13.71 9.50
CA GLY A 64 13.05 14.67 8.40
C GLY A 64 13.27 14.02 7.02
N ILE A 65 12.98 12.73 6.88
CA ILE A 65 13.13 11.96 5.62
C ILE A 65 11.72 11.59 5.14
N GLY A 66 11.18 12.30 4.15
CA GLY A 66 9.80 12.10 3.71
C GLY A 66 9.25 13.26 2.89
N PRO A 67 7.92 13.32 2.67
CA PRO A 67 7.32 14.32 1.81
C PRO A 67 7.44 15.72 2.42
N ASN A 68 8.20 16.61 1.79
CA ASN A 68 8.50 17.97 2.25
C ASN A 68 7.27 18.78 2.73
N ALA A 69 6.14 18.68 2.02
CA ALA A 69 4.89 19.33 2.44
C ALA A 69 4.30 18.76 3.74
N ALA A 70 4.31 17.43 3.91
CA ALA A 70 3.80 16.76 5.11
C ALA A 70 4.69 17.06 6.34
N LEU A 71 6.02 17.02 6.17
CA LEU A 71 6.99 17.32 7.21
C LEU A 71 6.88 18.76 7.70
N LYS A 72 6.79 19.74 6.79
CA LYS A 72 6.58 21.15 7.14
C LYS A 72 5.25 21.40 7.85
N ASN A 73 4.19 20.70 7.45
CA ASN A 73 2.88 20.81 8.08
C ASN A 73 2.86 20.36 9.55
N VAL A 74 3.85 19.55 9.97
CA VAL A 74 4.02 19.10 11.36
C VAL A 74 5.25 19.71 12.06
N GLY A 75 5.86 20.74 11.47
CA GLY A 75 7.00 21.46 12.05
C GLY A 75 8.36 20.73 12.01
N ILE A 76 8.49 19.66 11.22
CA ILE A 76 9.73 18.87 11.11
C ILE A 76 10.64 19.46 10.02
N GLU A 77 11.94 19.58 10.34
CA GLU A 77 12.98 19.95 9.38
C GLU A 77 13.10 18.89 8.27
N VAL A 78 13.00 19.33 7.01
CA VAL A 78 13.18 18.45 5.85
C VAL A 78 14.68 18.25 5.60
N LYS A 79 15.20 17.09 6.03
CA LYS A 79 16.59 16.67 5.80
C LYS A 79 16.73 15.93 4.47
N VAL A 80 15.71 15.17 4.06
CA VAL A 80 15.61 14.53 2.74
C VAL A 80 14.17 14.60 2.22
N ASP A 81 13.96 15.18 1.04
CA ASP A 81 12.67 15.21 0.37
C ASP A 81 12.42 13.91 -0.40
N LEU A 82 11.77 12.95 0.27
CA LEU A 82 11.25 11.71 -0.30
C LEU A 82 9.73 11.81 -0.40
N PRO A 83 9.19 12.36 -1.49
CA PRO A 83 7.75 12.36 -1.75
C PRO A 83 7.35 10.92 -2.13
N GLY A 84 7.10 10.09 -1.13
CA GLY A 84 6.99 8.64 -1.31
C GLY A 84 5.68 8.21 -1.96
N GLY A 85 5.76 7.30 -2.94
CA GLY A 85 4.61 6.48 -3.34
C GLY A 85 4.67 5.88 -4.74
N GLY A 86 3.56 5.21 -5.09
CA GLY A 86 2.91 5.40 -6.40
C GLY A 86 3.07 4.30 -7.46
N GLY A 87 1.97 4.10 -8.23
CA GLY A 87 1.98 3.36 -9.52
C GLY A 87 0.65 2.69 -9.99
N THR A 88 0.63 2.11 -11.21
CA THR A 88 -0.28 1.07 -11.86
C THR A 88 -1.65 1.44 -12.53
N GLN A 89 -1.82 1.11 -13.85
CA GLN A 89 -2.80 1.58 -14.86
C GLN A 89 -3.69 0.38 -15.12
N VAL A 90 -4.94 0.64 -15.33
CA VAL A 90 -5.40 0.64 -16.72
C VAL A 90 -5.72 2.09 -17.05
N VAL A 91 -5.27 2.60 -18.21
CA VAL A 91 -6.01 3.72 -18.77
C VAL A 91 -7.15 3.06 -19.52
N LYS A 92 -8.36 3.29 -19.03
CA LYS A 92 -9.51 3.51 -19.91
C LYS A 92 -9.08 4.67 -20.83
N GLN A 93 -8.54 4.34 -22.02
CA GLN A 93 -7.60 5.18 -22.79
C GLN A 93 -7.92 6.68 -22.71
N GLY A 94 -7.04 7.46 -22.07
CA GLY A 94 -7.19 8.91 -21.90
C GLY A 94 -7.43 9.44 -20.49
N GLN A 95 -7.65 8.61 -19.46
CA GLN A 95 -7.68 9.06 -18.06
C GLN A 95 -6.37 9.78 -17.67
N ASP A 96 -6.48 10.98 -17.10
CA ASP A 96 -5.36 11.72 -16.51
C ASP A 96 -5.02 11.13 -15.12
N PRO A 97 -3.76 10.67 -14.89
CA PRO A 97 -3.22 10.40 -13.56
C PRO A 97 -3.61 11.41 -12.47
N ALA A 98 -3.52 12.70 -12.76
CA ALA A 98 -3.63 13.74 -11.73
C ALA A 98 -5.06 13.88 -11.17
N SER A 99 -6.11 13.49 -11.92
CA SER A 99 -7.50 13.66 -11.48
C SER A 99 -7.97 12.64 -10.43
N HIS A 100 -7.21 11.56 -10.19
CA HIS A 100 -7.59 10.50 -9.24
C HIS A 100 -6.60 10.32 -8.07
N LEU A 101 -5.39 10.87 -8.19
CA LEU A 101 -4.36 10.82 -7.17
C LEU A 101 -4.59 11.82 -6.03
N PRO A 102 -3.94 11.64 -4.87
CA PRO A 102 -3.90 12.66 -3.83
C PRO A 102 -3.24 13.94 -4.35
N SER A 103 -3.75 15.11 -3.94
CA SER A 103 -3.16 16.42 -4.28
C SER A 103 -1.75 16.63 -3.69
N SER A 104 -1.32 15.78 -2.75
CA SER A 104 0.03 15.73 -2.20
C SER A 104 1.05 15.02 -3.10
N TYR A 105 0.63 14.37 -4.19
CA TYR A 105 1.54 13.68 -5.10
C TYR A 105 2.30 14.69 -5.98
N THR A 106 3.62 14.56 -5.99
CA THR A 106 4.54 15.33 -6.83
C THR A 106 4.49 14.90 -8.29
N PRO A 107 4.94 15.75 -9.24
CA PRO A 107 5.03 15.37 -10.65
C PRO A 107 5.80 14.06 -10.91
N LYS A 108 6.82 13.75 -10.10
CA LYS A 108 7.56 12.48 -10.16
C LYS A 108 6.71 11.28 -9.74
N GLN A 109 5.88 11.39 -8.71
CA GLN A 109 4.94 10.33 -8.32
C GLN A 109 3.75 10.24 -9.27
N ILE A 110 3.38 11.32 -9.96
CA ILE A 110 2.35 11.29 -11.02
C ILE A 110 2.91 10.61 -12.28
N GLU A 111 4.19 10.83 -12.61
CA GLU A 111 4.91 10.06 -13.64
C GLU A 111 5.10 8.61 -13.22
N GLY A 112 5.58 8.35 -12.00
CA GLY A 112 5.71 7.00 -11.46
C GLY A 112 4.40 6.27 -11.34
N TYR A 113 3.33 7.00 -10.98
CA TYR A 113 1.95 6.57 -11.16
C TYR A 113 1.82 6.10 -12.59
N ARG A 114 1.93 6.99 -13.60
CA ARG A 114 1.82 6.77 -15.07
C ARG A 114 2.69 5.63 -15.66
N GLN A 115 3.88 5.37 -15.12
CA GLN A 115 4.84 4.39 -15.65
C GLN A 115 4.65 2.99 -15.09
N GLN A 116 4.62 2.85 -13.75
CA GLN A 116 4.04 1.63 -13.17
C GLN A 116 2.62 1.51 -13.78
N GLN A 117 1.96 2.63 -14.12
CA GLN A 117 0.66 2.66 -14.79
C GLN A 117 0.66 1.58 -15.92
N ALA A 118 1.37 1.76 -17.04
CA ALA A 118 1.21 0.91 -18.24
C ALA A 118 1.26 -0.63 -18.05
N VAL A 119 1.85 -1.11 -16.94
CA VAL A 119 1.91 -2.52 -16.54
C VAL A 119 0.52 -3.15 -16.34
N TYR A 120 -0.34 -2.61 -15.48
CA TYR A 120 -1.64 -3.26 -15.18
C TYR A 120 -2.55 -3.33 -16.45
N ALA A 121 -2.37 -2.46 -17.44
CA ALA A 121 -3.15 -2.48 -18.69
C ALA A 121 -2.81 -3.68 -19.54
N ARG A 122 -1.52 -4.02 -19.58
CA ARG A 122 -1.04 -5.28 -20.13
C ARG A 122 -1.55 -6.45 -19.30
N LEU A 123 -1.51 -6.36 -17.96
CA LEU A 123 -1.97 -7.44 -17.07
C LEU A 123 -3.49 -7.73 -17.17
N LEU A 124 -4.38 -6.73 -17.16
CA LEU A 124 -5.83 -6.96 -17.32
C LEU A 124 -6.20 -7.58 -18.68
N ARG A 125 -5.33 -7.45 -19.69
CA ARG A 125 -5.49 -8.07 -21.02
C ARG A 125 -4.73 -9.40 -21.16
N ALA A 126 -3.90 -9.76 -20.19
CA ALA A 126 -3.09 -10.96 -20.26
C ALA A 126 -3.90 -12.16 -19.76
N PRO A 127 -3.94 -13.29 -20.51
CA PRO A 127 -4.75 -14.46 -20.15
C PRO A 127 -4.21 -15.22 -18.92
N ASP A 128 -3.04 -14.84 -18.42
CA ASP A 128 -2.29 -15.52 -17.36
C ASP A 128 -2.13 -14.67 -16.09
N THR A 129 -2.92 -13.60 -15.95
CA THR A 129 -2.87 -12.69 -14.80
C THR A 129 -4.16 -12.72 -13.99
N THR A 130 -4.04 -13.01 -12.70
CA THR A 130 -5.13 -12.94 -11.73
C THR A 130 -5.40 -11.48 -11.37
N VAL A 131 -6.57 -10.96 -11.75
CA VAL A 131 -6.93 -9.55 -11.54
C VAL A 131 -7.75 -9.33 -10.25
N ASN A 132 -8.48 -10.38 -9.85
CA ASN A 132 -9.21 -10.47 -8.59
C ASN A 132 -9.07 -11.89 -8.05
N SER A 133 -9.00 -12.04 -6.72
CA SER A 133 -9.18 -13.33 -6.04
C SER A 133 -10.56 -13.36 -5.37
N MET A 134 -11.18 -14.54 -5.34
CA MET A 134 -12.42 -14.79 -4.60
C MET A 134 -12.21 -16.00 -3.71
N MET A 135 -12.48 -15.85 -2.42
CA MET A 135 -12.63 -16.99 -1.52
C MET A 135 -14.01 -17.61 -1.76
N MET A 136 -14.07 -18.90 -2.06
CA MET A 136 -15.34 -19.55 -2.41
C MET A 136 -15.88 -20.33 -1.20
N ASN A 137 -16.61 -19.61 -0.35
CA ASN A 137 -17.33 -20.14 0.81
C ASN A 137 -18.83 -20.36 0.48
N GLY A 138 -19.55 -21.07 1.35
CA GLY A 138 -20.93 -21.52 1.11
C GLY A 138 -21.92 -20.46 0.57
N PRO A 139 -22.03 -19.26 1.19
CA PRO A 139 -22.89 -18.18 0.70
C PRO A 139 -22.21 -17.25 -0.33
N GLY A 140 -21.01 -17.59 -0.81
CA GLY A 140 -20.07 -16.65 -1.42
C GLY A 140 -19.23 -15.89 -0.38
N ASP A 141 -18.22 -15.15 -0.85
CA ASP A 141 -17.36 -14.29 -0.03
C ASP A 141 -16.98 -13.01 -0.81
N SER A 142 -16.29 -12.11 -0.11
CA SER A 142 -15.62 -10.93 -0.63
C SER A 142 -14.71 -11.20 -1.83
N ILE A 143 -14.69 -10.23 -2.74
CA ILE A 143 -13.80 -10.22 -3.90
C ILE A 143 -12.62 -9.31 -3.58
N GLN A 144 -11.42 -9.88 -3.62
CA GLN A 144 -10.17 -9.19 -3.36
C GLN A 144 -9.64 -8.64 -4.68
N SER A 145 -9.79 -7.33 -4.91
CA SER A 145 -9.17 -6.65 -6.03
C SER A 145 -7.66 -6.63 -5.84
N LEU A 146 -6.94 -7.44 -6.61
CA LEU A 146 -5.48 -7.55 -6.51
C LEU A 146 -4.80 -6.36 -7.17
N HIS A 147 -5.38 -5.83 -8.23
CA HIS A 147 -4.77 -4.78 -9.05
C HIS A 147 -5.54 -3.45 -8.94
N THR A 148 -5.60 -2.89 -7.73
CA THR A 148 -6.30 -1.61 -7.46
C THR A 148 -5.57 -0.38 -8.03
N PHE A 149 -6.33 0.66 -8.37
CA PHE A 149 -5.86 1.84 -9.08
C PHE A 149 -5.87 3.07 -8.18
N SER A 150 -6.84 3.15 -7.27
CA SER A 150 -6.85 4.07 -6.15
C SER A 150 -5.53 4.04 -5.38
N ARG A 151 -4.98 5.23 -5.09
CA ARG A 151 -3.76 5.37 -4.30
C ARG A 151 -4.02 6.24 -3.08
N GLY A 152 -3.70 5.67 -1.93
CA GLY A 152 -3.78 6.31 -0.63
C GLY A 152 -2.51 7.05 -0.21
N VAL A 153 -2.50 7.47 1.05
CA VAL A 153 -1.39 8.14 1.74
C VAL A 153 -1.28 7.61 3.17
N VAL A 154 -0.05 7.45 3.66
CA VAL A 154 0.27 7.32 5.08
C VAL A 154 1.08 8.54 5.50
N THR A 155 0.59 9.31 6.47
CA THR A 155 1.20 10.57 6.92
C THR A 155 1.15 10.70 8.44
N LEU A 156 2.11 11.45 9.00
CA LEU A 156 2.05 11.87 10.41
C LEU A 156 0.75 12.62 10.70
N ASN A 157 0.18 12.41 11.89
CA ASN A 157 -0.93 13.20 12.41
C ASN A 157 -0.41 14.59 12.85
N PRO A 158 -0.91 15.71 12.29
CA PRO A 158 -0.42 17.04 12.66
C PRO A 158 -0.74 17.48 14.09
N ALA A 159 -1.78 16.92 14.71
CA ALA A 159 -2.11 17.21 16.11
C ALA A 159 -1.21 16.44 17.09
N GLU A 160 -0.70 15.27 16.69
CA GLU A 160 0.14 14.40 17.50
C GLU A 160 1.11 13.61 16.60
N PRO A 161 2.23 14.21 16.14
CA PRO A 161 3.12 13.55 15.17
C PRO A 161 3.75 12.23 15.68
N GLN A 162 3.77 12.07 17.01
CA GLN A 162 4.30 10.90 17.72
C GLN A 162 3.29 9.76 17.91
N GLY A 163 2.00 10.06 17.76
CA GLY A 163 0.90 9.10 17.93
C GLY A 163 0.67 8.30 16.65
N ASP A 164 -0.56 7.83 16.48
CA ASP A 164 -0.92 7.05 15.29
C ASP A 164 -0.80 7.88 13.99
N VAL A 165 -0.34 7.22 12.93
CA VAL A 165 -0.33 7.78 11.58
C VAL A 165 -1.74 7.85 11.00
N ILE A 166 -2.00 8.89 10.21
CA ILE A 166 -3.22 8.98 9.40
C ILE A 166 -3.02 8.11 8.16
N VAL A 167 -3.91 7.11 8.00
CA VAL A 167 -3.98 6.24 6.82
C VAL A 167 -5.23 6.59 6.02
N ASP A 168 -5.06 7.32 4.92
CA ASP A 168 -6.13 7.55 3.95
C ASP A 168 -5.98 6.56 2.80
N TYR A 169 -6.79 5.50 2.79
CA TYR A 169 -6.76 4.46 1.74
C TYR A 169 -7.23 4.98 0.37
N ARG A 170 -8.10 5.99 0.32
CA ARG A 170 -8.74 6.49 -0.90
C ARG A 170 -9.35 5.39 -1.77
N ALA A 171 -9.93 4.35 -1.15
CA ALA A 171 -10.51 3.24 -1.88
C ALA A 171 -11.65 3.71 -2.82
N ALA A 172 -11.69 3.18 -4.04
CA ALA A 172 -12.68 3.51 -5.07
C ALA A 172 -12.74 5.01 -5.52
N THR A 173 -11.67 5.78 -5.32
CA THR A 173 -11.51 7.13 -5.92
C THR A 173 -11.07 7.10 -7.39
N ASN A 174 -10.52 5.97 -7.89
CA ASN A 174 -10.45 5.71 -9.32
C ASN A 174 -11.69 4.89 -9.74
N GLU A 175 -12.42 5.35 -10.76
CA GLU A 175 -13.64 4.68 -11.22
C GLU A 175 -13.40 3.26 -11.74
N ILE A 176 -12.19 2.96 -12.23
CA ILE A 176 -11.88 1.66 -12.83
C ILE A 176 -11.89 0.54 -11.76
N ASP A 177 -11.60 0.84 -10.49
CA ASP A 177 -11.75 -0.11 -9.40
C ASP A 177 -13.21 -0.58 -9.26
N LEU A 178 -14.17 0.33 -9.47
CA LEU A 178 -15.61 0.03 -9.44
C LEU A 178 -16.07 -0.67 -10.72
N GLU A 179 -15.55 -0.30 -11.88
CA GLU A 179 -15.85 -0.98 -13.15
C GLU A 179 -15.43 -2.46 -13.11
N ILE A 180 -14.26 -2.75 -12.52
CA ILE A 180 -13.79 -4.12 -12.28
C ILE A 180 -14.76 -4.87 -11.34
N MET A 181 -15.25 -4.23 -10.27
CA MET A 181 -16.25 -4.83 -9.38
C MET A 181 -17.57 -5.13 -10.10
N VAL A 182 -18.03 -4.26 -11.01
CA VAL A 182 -19.23 -4.51 -11.84
C VAL A 182 -19.03 -5.74 -12.73
N GLU A 183 -17.89 -5.87 -13.38
CA GLU A 183 -17.60 -7.05 -14.21
C GLU A 183 -17.45 -8.34 -13.40
N ASN A 184 -16.94 -8.26 -12.17
CA ASN A 184 -16.95 -9.40 -11.25
C ASN A 184 -18.38 -9.84 -10.88
N ILE A 185 -19.29 -8.91 -10.57
CA ILE A 185 -20.70 -9.26 -10.28
C ILE A 185 -21.34 -9.91 -11.51
N ARG A 186 -21.11 -9.35 -12.70
CA ARG A 186 -21.58 -9.92 -13.98
C ARG A 186 -21.01 -11.32 -14.23
N PHE A 187 -19.74 -11.54 -13.93
CA PHE A 187 -19.10 -12.86 -13.99
C PHE A 187 -19.75 -13.85 -13.01
N MET A 188 -19.93 -13.46 -11.74
CA MET A 188 -20.51 -14.34 -10.71
C MET A 188 -21.95 -14.74 -11.02
N ARG A 189 -22.76 -13.83 -11.57
CA ARG A 189 -24.10 -14.15 -12.08
C ARG A 189 -24.06 -15.23 -13.18
N ARG A 190 -23.13 -15.13 -14.14
CA ARG A 190 -22.94 -16.16 -15.19
C ARG A 190 -22.42 -17.48 -14.62
N TYR A 191 -21.51 -17.42 -13.64
CA TYR A 191 -20.92 -18.59 -12.98
C TYR A 191 -21.98 -19.38 -12.20
N MET A 192 -22.74 -18.71 -11.33
CA MET A 192 -23.81 -19.32 -10.53
C MET A 192 -25.00 -19.79 -11.38
N ALA A 193 -25.22 -19.21 -12.56
CA ALA A 193 -26.24 -19.68 -13.51
C ALA A 193 -25.79 -20.89 -14.36
N SER A 194 -24.56 -21.38 -14.21
CA SER A 194 -24.06 -22.52 -14.99
C SER A 194 -24.68 -23.86 -14.57
N GLU A 195 -24.67 -24.83 -15.49
CA GLU A 195 -25.23 -26.18 -15.29
C GLU A 195 -24.75 -26.87 -14.00
N VAL A 196 -23.50 -26.63 -13.61
CA VAL A 196 -22.86 -27.21 -12.41
C VAL A 196 -23.62 -26.84 -11.13
N PHE A 197 -24.21 -25.65 -11.06
CA PHE A 197 -24.91 -25.17 -9.86
C PHE A 197 -26.40 -25.48 -9.83
N LYS A 198 -27.01 -25.98 -10.92
CA LYS A 198 -28.45 -26.29 -10.97
C LYS A 198 -28.95 -27.19 -9.82
N PRO A 199 -28.24 -28.26 -9.39
CA PRO A 199 -28.68 -29.09 -8.27
C PRO A 199 -28.82 -28.34 -6.93
N TYR A 200 -28.11 -27.21 -6.78
CA TYR A 200 -28.09 -26.41 -5.55
C TYR A 200 -29.11 -25.27 -5.56
N SER A 201 -29.78 -25.00 -6.70
CA SER A 201 -30.77 -23.93 -6.87
C SER A 201 -30.33 -22.56 -6.30
N PRO A 202 -29.14 -22.04 -6.67
CA PRO A 202 -28.55 -20.85 -6.05
C PRO A 202 -29.47 -19.63 -6.16
N GLN A 203 -29.53 -18.85 -5.07
CA GLN A 203 -30.29 -17.61 -4.98
C GLN A 203 -29.32 -16.43 -4.78
N GLU A 204 -29.46 -15.39 -5.60
CA GLU A 204 -28.67 -14.17 -5.44
C GLU A 204 -29.25 -13.31 -4.31
N LEU A 205 -28.55 -13.27 -3.18
CA LEU A 205 -28.94 -12.45 -2.02
C LEU A 205 -28.45 -10.99 -2.13
N SER A 206 -27.27 -10.78 -2.74
CA SER A 206 -26.63 -9.47 -2.88
C SER A 206 -25.75 -9.45 -4.14
N PRO A 207 -25.77 -8.39 -4.97
CA PRO A 207 -26.59 -7.17 -4.85
C PRO A 207 -28.10 -7.40 -5.00
N GLY A 208 -28.50 -8.57 -5.49
CA GLY A 208 -29.89 -8.96 -5.67
C GLY A 208 -30.38 -8.70 -7.09
N THR A 209 -31.39 -9.47 -7.50
CA THR A 209 -31.85 -9.54 -8.90
C THR A 209 -32.52 -8.25 -9.42
N SER A 210 -32.81 -7.28 -8.56
CA SER A 210 -33.30 -5.94 -8.94
C SER A 210 -32.20 -4.96 -9.37
N VAL A 211 -30.92 -5.24 -9.05
CA VAL A 211 -29.77 -4.39 -9.35
C VAL A 211 -29.13 -4.87 -10.66
N GLN A 212 -29.44 -4.23 -11.79
CA GLN A 212 -29.08 -4.74 -13.13
C GLN A 212 -28.26 -3.77 -13.98
N THR A 213 -28.54 -2.46 -13.94
CA THR A 213 -27.81 -1.50 -14.79
C THR A 213 -26.40 -1.25 -14.26
N THR A 214 -25.50 -0.75 -15.12
CA THR A 214 -24.13 -0.40 -14.72
C THR A 214 -24.13 0.59 -13.56
N GLU A 215 -25.02 1.59 -13.60
CA GLU A 215 -25.14 2.66 -12.61
C GLU A 215 -25.63 2.12 -11.26
N GLN A 216 -26.60 1.21 -11.27
CA GLN A 216 -27.08 0.51 -10.08
C GLN A 216 -25.97 -0.35 -9.46
N LEU A 217 -25.21 -1.07 -10.28
CA LEU A 217 -24.10 -1.93 -9.84
C LEU A 217 -22.92 -1.11 -9.30
N ILE A 218 -22.56 0.02 -9.92
CA ILE A 218 -21.55 0.97 -9.39
C ILE A 218 -22.02 1.56 -8.06
N SER A 219 -23.29 1.98 -7.97
CA SER A 219 -23.86 2.54 -6.74
C SER A 219 -23.85 1.52 -5.60
N TRP A 220 -24.23 0.27 -5.86
CA TRP A 220 -24.11 -0.81 -4.88
C TRP A 220 -22.64 -1.05 -4.49
N ALA A 221 -21.73 -1.22 -5.47
CA ALA A 221 -20.33 -1.53 -5.20
C ALA A 221 -19.65 -0.47 -4.33
N ARG A 222 -19.91 0.82 -4.57
CA ARG A 222 -19.44 1.93 -3.71
C ARG A 222 -19.85 1.80 -2.25
N ASN A 223 -21.03 1.27 -1.98
CA ASN A 223 -21.56 1.06 -0.63
C ASN A 223 -21.08 -0.25 0.03
N GLN A 224 -20.28 -1.06 -0.66
CA GLN A 224 -19.74 -2.35 -0.16
C GLN A 224 -18.21 -2.36 -0.07
N ILE A 225 -17.54 -1.22 -0.27
CA ILE A 225 -16.09 -1.12 -0.24
C ILE A 225 -15.56 -1.41 1.17
N ILE A 226 -14.83 -2.51 1.31
CA ILE A 226 -13.96 -2.77 2.46
C ILE A 226 -12.57 -2.25 2.07
N SER A 227 -12.16 -1.12 2.64
CA SER A 227 -10.94 -0.40 2.22
C SER A 227 -9.62 -1.14 2.46
N SER A 228 -9.62 -2.22 3.24
CA SER A 228 -8.42 -3.02 3.52
C SER A 228 -8.75 -4.48 3.82
N ILE A 229 -8.00 -5.39 3.20
CA ILE A 229 -7.92 -6.81 3.55
C ILE A 229 -6.65 -7.12 4.37
N TYR A 230 -6.11 -6.14 5.08
CA TYR A 230 -4.86 -6.22 5.86
C TYR A 230 -3.58 -6.46 5.03
N HIS A 231 -3.62 -6.13 3.73
CA HIS A 231 -2.47 -6.21 2.81
C HIS A 231 -2.05 -4.84 2.23
N PRO A 232 -1.81 -3.80 3.05
CA PRO A 232 -1.27 -2.53 2.54
C PRO A 232 0.14 -2.73 1.97
N VAL A 233 0.44 -2.10 0.84
CA VAL A 233 1.78 -2.07 0.22
C VAL A 233 2.09 -0.68 -0.37
N GLY A 234 3.36 -0.42 -0.68
CA GLY A 234 3.76 0.72 -1.54
C GLY A 234 3.93 2.09 -0.86
N SER A 235 3.87 2.17 0.47
CA SER A 235 4.14 3.42 1.20
C SER A 235 5.61 3.84 1.17
N TYR A 236 6.53 2.87 1.06
CA TYR A 236 7.93 3.05 0.67
C TYR A 236 8.17 2.27 -0.63
N ALA A 237 8.06 2.97 -1.77
CA ALA A 237 8.05 2.33 -3.09
C ALA A 237 9.47 2.02 -3.59
N LYS A 238 9.68 0.78 -4.05
CA LYS A 238 10.88 0.33 -4.78
C LYS A 238 10.69 0.55 -6.27
N VAL A 239 10.83 1.80 -6.69
CA VAL A 239 10.77 2.24 -8.11
C VAL A 239 11.88 3.29 -8.34
N PRO A 240 12.25 3.61 -9.59
CA PRO A 240 13.29 4.62 -9.84
C PRO A 240 12.98 5.98 -9.20
N ARG A 241 14.03 6.71 -8.79
CA ARG A 241 13.93 7.99 -8.06
C ARG A 241 13.22 9.08 -8.88
N GLU A 242 13.40 9.07 -10.19
CA GLU A 242 12.70 9.91 -11.17
C GLU A 242 11.19 9.62 -11.25
N HIS A 243 10.79 8.39 -10.86
CA HIS A 243 9.41 7.93 -10.77
C HIS A 243 8.83 8.00 -9.34
N GLY A 244 9.44 8.80 -8.44
CA GLY A 244 8.89 9.01 -7.09
C GLY A 244 9.19 7.91 -6.08
N GLY A 245 10.13 7.01 -6.37
CA GLY A 245 10.53 5.95 -5.45
C GLY A 245 11.24 6.44 -4.19
N CYS A 246 11.19 5.59 -3.16
CA CYS A 246 11.80 5.81 -1.85
C CYS A 246 13.09 5.00 -1.65
N VAL A 247 13.17 3.81 -2.27
CA VAL A 247 14.32 2.90 -2.17
C VAL A 247 14.78 2.40 -3.54
N ASP A 248 16.07 2.09 -3.63
CA ASP A 248 16.71 1.56 -4.83
C ASP A 248 16.58 0.02 -4.97
N GLU A 249 17.29 -0.55 -5.96
CA GLU A 249 17.34 -2.00 -6.20
C GLU A 249 17.94 -2.81 -5.03
N GLN A 250 18.77 -2.18 -4.19
CA GLN A 250 19.39 -2.77 -3.00
C GLN A 250 18.56 -2.51 -1.73
N LEU A 251 17.38 -1.90 -1.86
CA LEU A 251 16.49 -1.46 -0.79
C LEU A 251 17.02 -0.30 0.05
N LEU A 252 18.09 0.36 -0.39
CA LEU A 252 18.66 1.53 0.28
C LEU A 252 17.77 2.75 0.04
N VAL A 253 17.52 3.52 1.09
CA VAL A 253 16.69 4.74 1.03
C VAL A 253 17.43 5.81 0.25
N TYR A 254 16.78 6.32 -0.81
CA TYR A 254 17.38 7.35 -1.65
C TYR A 254 17.78 8.59 -0.85
N ASP A 255 18.93 9.16 -1.20
CA ASP A 255 19.49 10.37 -0.60
C ASP A 255 19.79 10.27 0.92
N ALA A 256 19.62 9.08 1.54
CA ALA A 256 20.04 8.74 2.90
C ALA A 256 21.30 7.85 2.89
N ARG A 257 21.98 7.73 4.03
CA ARG A 257 23.15 6.84 4.19
C ARG A 257 22.83 5.74 5.20
N ASN A 258 23.31 4.53 4.92
CA ASN A 258 23.30 3.39 5.86
C ASN A 258 21.88 3.11 6.42
N LEU A 259 20.89 3.18 5.52
CA LEU A 259 19.47 2.99 5.79
C LEU A 259 18.81 2.19 4.66
N SER A 260 18.10 1.12 5.01
CA SER A 260 17.22 0.40 4.09
C SER A 260 15.82 0.15 4.67
N VAL A 261 14.90 -0.23 3.78
CA VAL A 261 13.52 -0.66 4.13
C VAL A 261 13.27 -2.03 3.53
N ILE A 262 12.93 -3.02 4.37
CA ILE A 262 12.74 -4.43 3.95
C ILE A 262 11.33 -4.97 4.22
N ASP A 263 10.34 -4.07 4.29
CA ASP A 263 8.94 -4.42 4.51
C ASP A 263 8.33 -5.33 3.42
N ALA A 264 7.09 -5.75 3.65
CA ALA A 264 6.22 -6.52 2.77
C ALA A 264 6.56 -6.35 1.27
N LYS A 265 7.28 -7.33 0.73
CA LYS A 265 8.12 -7.25 -0.48
C LYS A 265 7.40 -7.09 -1.84
N LYS A 266 6.20 -6.53 -1.91
CA LYS A 266 5.39 -6.45 -3.14
C LYS A 266 4.95 -5.02 -3.51
N ALA A 267 5.95 -4.14 -3.66
CA ALA A 267 5.82 -2.91 -4.44
C ALA A 267 6.23 -3.15 -5.91
N ALA A 268 5.44 -3.94 -6.65
CA ALA A 268 5.51 -4.05 -8.12
C ALA A 268 4.23 -4.70 -8.67
N ASP A 269 3.97 -5.95 -8.27
CA ASP A 269 2.84 -6.76 -8.73
C ASP A 269 2.15 -7.43 -7.53
N LEU A 270 0.88 -7.10 -7.31
CA LEU A 270 0.02 -7.81 -6.35
C LEU A 270 -0.42 -9.16 -6.94
N ILE A 271 0.54 -10.10 -6.94
CA ILE A 271 0.35 -11.56 -6.99
C ILE A 271 -0.23 -12.13 -8.31
N LYS A 272 0.66 -12.66 -9.17
CA LYS A 272 0.37 -13.94 -9.84
C LYS A 272 0.40 -15.05 -8.79
N GLU A 273 -0.69 -15.76 -8.58
CA GLU A 273 -0.72 -16.87 -7.63
C GLU A 273 0.03 -18.09 -8.18
N ARG A 274 1.19 -18.37 -7.59
CA ARG A 274 1.76 -19.72 -7.48
C ARG A 274 2.58 -19.80 -6.19
N THR A 275 1.91 -20.18 -5.12
CA THR A 275 2.53 -20.63 -3.86
C THR A 275 2.05 -22.02 -3.54
N PHE A 276 2.44 -22.98 -4.38
CA PHE A 276 2.75 -24.37 -4.03
C PHE A 276 3.66 -24.94 -5.12
N ASP A 277 4.67 -25.71 -4.67
CA ASP A 277 5.82 -26.34 -5.35
C ASP A 277 7.17 -25.63 -5.08
#